data_AF-A0A961CQM5-F1
#
_entry.id   AF-A0A961CQM5-F1
#
_cell.length_a   1.000
_cell.length_b   1.000
_cell.length_c   1.000
_cell.angle_alpha   90.00
_cell.angle_beta   90.00
_cell.angle_gamma   90.00
#
_symmetry.space_group_name_H-M   'P 1'
#
loop_
_entity.id
_entity.type
_entity.pdbx_description
1 polymer ?
#
loop_
_entity_poly.entity_id
_entity_poly.type
_entity_poly.pdbx_seq_one_letter_code
_entity_poly.pdbx_strand_id
1 'polypeptide(L)' 'MSSCHTCRNELVEIGLTIDGSRLVMRSCSTCDTRSWHRDGESVELDGVLTDLSAVPTRYRRSLSS' A
#
# COMPACT_ATOMS: atom_id res chain seq x y z
N MET A 1 3.48 -17.43 2.69
CA MET A 1 3.78 -16.60 1.49
C MET A 1 2.48 -16.42 0.73
N SER A 2 2.15 -15.19 0.37
CA SER A 2 0.94 -14.87 -0.39
C SER A 2 1.22 -15.05 -1.89
N SER A 3 0.25 -15.59 -2.64
CA SER A 3 0.40 -15.90 -4.07
C SER A 3 -0.63 -15.17 -4.92
N CYS A 4 -0.26 -14.75 -6.13
CA CYS A 4 -1.16 -14.11 -7.08
C CYS A 4 -2.28 -15.06 -7.50
N HIS A 5 -3.55 -14.64 -7.41
CA HIS A 5 -4.68 -15.48 -7.83
C HIS A 5 -4.70 -15.76 -9.34
N THR A 6 -4.04 -14.93 -10.16
CA THR A 6 -4.03 -15.05 -11.63
C THR A 6 -2.95 -16.01 -12.12
N CYS A 7 -1.70 -15.78 -11.71
CA CYS A 7 -0.54 -16.55 -12.23
C CYS A 7 0.11 -17.47 -11.20
N ARG A 8 -0.34 -17.45 -9.93
CA ARG A 8 0.20 -18.26 -8.81
C ARG A 8 1.64 -17.97 -8.41
N ASN A 9 2.32 -16.99 -9.02
CA ASN A 9 3.62 -16.52 -8.55
C ASN A 9 3.52 -15.84 -7.18
N GLU A 10 4.65 -15.79 -6.49
CA GLU A 10 4.77 -15.13 -5.20
C GLU A 10 4.51 -13.61 -5.31
N LEU A 11 3.87 -13.05 -4.30
CA LEU A 11 3.62 -11.62 -4.18
C LEU A 11 4.73 -10.95 -3.37
N VAL A 12 5.12 -9.75 -3.81
CA VAL A 12 5.94 -8.83 -3.01
C VAL A 12 5.01 -8.07 -2.08
N GLU A 13 5.38 -8.00 -0.79
CA GLU A 13 4.64 -7.22 0.22
C GLU A 13 5.46 -6.01 0.68
N ILE A 14 4.84 -4.83 0.67
CA ILE A 14 5.42 -3.59 1.19
C ILE A 14 4.54 -3.09 2.33
N GLY A 15 5.11 -3.02 3.54
CA GLY A 15 4.43 -2.52 4.73
C GLY A 15 4.73 -1.05 5.00
N LEU A 16 3.70 -0.28 5.34
CA LEU A 16 3.75 1.10 5.79
C LEU A 16 2.97 1.21 7.11
N THR A 17 3.36 2.15 7.97
CA THR A 17 2.58 2.49 9.17
C THR A 17 2.09 3.92 9.02
N ILE A 18 0.77 4.13 9.09
CA ILE A 18 0.11 5.42 8.89
C ILE A 18 -0.83 5.63 10.07
N ASP A 19 -0.61 6.68 10.86
CA ASP A 19 -1.42 7.02 12.04
C ASP A 19 -1.69 5.84 12.99
N GLY A 20 -0.70 4.94 13.12
CA GLY A 20 -0.78 3.74 13.95
C GLY A 20 -1.38 2.51 13.28
N SER A 21 -2.06 2.65 12.14
CA SER A 21 -2.55 1.54 11.33
C SER A 21 -1.47 0.98 10.42
N ARG A 22 -1.44 -0.35 10.27
CA ARG A 22 -0.52 -1.04 9.35
C ARG A 22 -1.18 -1.17 7.98
N LEU A 23 -0.60 -0.50 7.00
CA LEU A 23 -0.97 -0.64 5.60
C LEU A 23 0.00 -1.60 4.89
N VAL A 24 -0.51 -2.58 4.15
CA VAL A 24 0.30 -3.50 3.37
C VAL A 24 -0.17 -3.46 1.92
N MET A 25 0.76 -3.14 1.02
CA MET A 25 0.56 -3.30 -0.42
C MET A 25 1.13 -4.65 -0.85
N ARG A 26 0.34 -5.43 -1.59
CA ARG A 26 0.79 -6.67 -2.21
C ARG A 26 0.81 -6.49 -3.73
N SER A 27 1.92 -6.83 -4.37
CA SER A 27 2.08 -6.72 -5.83
C SER A 27 2.60 -8.02 -6.44
N CYS A 28 2.04 -8.40 -7.58
CA CYS A 28 2.57 -9.46 -8.43
C CYS A 28 3.46 -8.84 -9.52
N SER A 29 4.75 -9.16 -9.53
CA SER A 29 5.68 -8.64 -10.56
C SER A 29 5.41 -9.19 -11.96
N THR A 30 4.67 -10.29 -12.10
CA THR A 30 4.34 -10.89 -13.40
C THR A 30 3.07 -10.32 -14.02
N CYS A 31 2.02 -10.10 -13.22
CA CYS A 31 0.72 -9.63 -13.71
C CYS A 31 0.50 -8.13 -13.49
N ASP A 32 1.40 -7.47 -12.76
CA ASP A 32 1.28 -6.09 -12.25
C ASP A 32 -0.04 -5.81 -11.47
N THR A 33 -0.67 -6.86 -10.95
CA THR A 33 -1.85 -6.74 -10.09
C THR A 33 -1.44 -6.29 -8.69
N ARG A 34 -2.22 -5.40 -8.10
CA ARG A 34 -1.95 -4.83 -6.77
C ARG A 34 -3.18 -4.90 -5.88
N SER A 35 -2.98 -5.14 -4.60
CA SER A 35 -4.04 -5.10 -3.58
C SER A 35 -3.53 -4.42 -2.33
N TRP A 36 -4.42 -3.78 -1.59
CA TRP A 36 -4.11 -3.03 -0.39
C TRP A 36 -4.85 -3.60 0.80
N HIS A 37 -4.16 -3.68 1.92
CA HIS A 37 -4.68 -4.25 3.15
C HIS A 37 -4.39 -3.30 4.31
N ARG A 38 -5.41 -2.91 5.08
CA ARG A 38 -5.27 -2.13 6.31
C ARG A 38 -5.61 -3.01 7.49
N ASP A 39 -4.66 -3.18 8.39
CA ASP A 39 -4.83 -4.00 9.61
C ASP A 39 -5.35 -5.42 9.31
N GLY A 40 -5.04 -5.93 8.11
CA GLY A 40 -5.46 -7.24 7.61
C GLY A 40 -6.70 -7.24 6.70
N GLU A 41 -7.45 -6.14 6.61
CA GLU A 41 -8.66 -6.01 5.79
C GLU A 41 -8.37 -5.39 4.42
N SER A 42 -9.01 -5.89 3.36
CA SER A 42 -8.84 -5.34 2.01
C SER A 42 -9.44 -3.93 1.91
N VAL A 43 -8.69 -3.01 1.32
CA VAL A 43 -9.13 -1.62 1.09
C VAL A 43 -8.86 -1.21 -0.34
N GLU A 44 -9.65 -0.25 -0.83
CA GLU A 44 -9.45 0.35 -2.15
C GLU A 44 -8.33 1.39 -2.12
N LEU A 45 -7.66 1.57 -3.27
CA LEU A 45 -6.56 2.52 -3.41
C LEU A 45 -6.99 3.96 -3.08
N ASP A 46 -8.20 4.36 -3.44
CA ASP A 46 -8.69 5.72 -3.17
C ASP A 46 -8.76 6.03 -1.67
N GLY A 47 -9.15 5.04 -0.86
CA GLY A 47 -9.12 5.15 0.61
C GLY A 47 -7.68 5.32 1.11
N VAL A 48 -6.76 4.51 0.58
CA VAL A 48 -5.32 4.60 0.91
C VAL A 48 -4.73 5.98 0.59
N LEU A 49 -5.03 6.53 -0.60
CA LEU A 49 -4.52 7.83 -1.03
C LEU A 49 -5.07 8.97 -0.18
N THR A 50 -6.35 8.89 0.18
CA THR A 50 -6.99 9.85 1.09
C THR A 50 -6.24 9.91 2.42
N ASP A 51 -5.95 8.75 3.03
CA ASP A 51 -5.26 8.67 4.31
C ASP A 51 -3.81 9.17 4.22
N LEU A 52 -3.08 8.80 3.17
CA LEU A 52 -1.72 9.31 2.92
C LEU A 52 -1.68 10.83 2.75
N SER A 53 -2.72 11.42 2.14
CA SER A 53 -2.82 12.87 1.94
C SER A 53 -3.19 13.63 3.20
N ALA A 54 -3.94 12.99 4.10
CA ALA A 54 -4.37 13.57 5.38
C ALA A 54 -3.21 13.63 6.39
N VAL A 55 -2.25 12.72 6.28
CA VAL A 55 -1.06 12.72 7.14
C VAL A 55 -0.19 13.94 6.80
N PRO A 56 0.16 14.78 7.79
CA PRO A 56 1.11 15.87 7.59
C PRO A 56 2.48 15.30 7.21
N THR A 57 2.76 15.20 5.91
CA THR A 57 4.05 14.72 5.44
C THR A 57 5.13 15.73 5.85
N ARG A 58 6.06 15.33 6.73
CA ARG A 58 7.26 16.14 7.06
C ARG A 58 8.04 16.55 5.81
N TYR A 59 7.85 15.83 4.70
CA TYR A 59 8.50 16.01 3.40
C TYR A 59 7.95 17.19 2.58
N ARG A 60 6.75 17.72 2.87
CA ARG A 60 6.16 18.82 2.08
C ARG A 60 6.92 20.15 2.23
N ARG A 61 7.79 20.28 3.24
CA ARG A 61 8.58 21.50 3.47
C ARG A 61 9.83 21.62 2.58
N SER A 62 10.29 20.55 1.93
CA SER A 62 11.57 20.54 1.21
C SER A 62 11.48 20.62 -0.33
N LEU A 63 10.28 20.61 -0.91
CA LEU A 63 10.07 20.73 -2.36
C LEU A 63 9.52 22.11 -2.78
N SER A 64 9.41 23.03 -1.84
CA SER A 64 8.97 24.41 -2.05
C SER A 64 10.14 25.41 -1.93
N SER A 65 11.36 25.02 -2.32
CA SER A 65 12.52 25.90 -2.44
C SER A 65 13.17 25.76 -3.80
#